data_AF-A0A1X2FDE4-F1
#
_entry.id   AF-A0A1X2FDE4-F1
#
_cell.length_a   1.000
_cell.length_b   1.000
_cell.length_c   1.000
_cell.angle_alpha   90.00
_cell.angle_beta   90.00
_cell.angle_gamma   90.00
#
_symmetry.space_group_name_H-M   'P 1'
#
loop_
_entity.id
_entity.type
_entity.pdbx_description
1 polymer ?
#
loop_
_entity_poly.entity_id
_entity_poly.type
_entity_poly.pdbx_seq_one_letter_code
_entity_poly.pdbx_strand_id
1 'polypeptide(L)'
;MTQPTTMTVVIDDLRATSGVMNDIASGFYNDGGGPILKSVTSADTELDSTKACGEVGDIMLAYAQTLGDGVSEHAGKLSAAAGHYERGDTAAAESIDFDPPEERELEVGDDPGEPGYDPGNEYEQALQNAGLLNGPSSGMYREWLQNAADNDVPPETIVEIARQQNISPASFDVLRGLERVTNDNQNDDPKDDTDYFMLPENVTAEQARQAALMTYIFNAGTGYGSSRGNANNDFAETPYSAAEVQRIKDRQEANSWSYDLLERATGTFAATPNGMVMGVGGELIQQTVSAQAGTCVGDVFAVNMDHPPGGAAEELRKIIQTGTPAWQSDDGKVHRNVDLDLDRVLHHEERHSQQWAQKGFLKFVQEYFTPTGAEHNPFETNAGAGDGGYH
;
A
#
# COMPACT_ATOMS: atom_id res chain seq x y z
N MET A 1 -47.74 -40.71 -31.64
CA MET A 1 -46.37 -40.99 -32.08
C MET A 1 -45.72 -39.67 -32.43
N THR A 2 -45.01 -39.10 -31.48
CA THR A 2 -44.11 -37.95 -31.66
C THR A 2 -42.70 -38.51 -31.48
N GLN A 3 -41.90 -38.51 -32.55
CA GLN A 3 -40.51 -38.88 -32.45
C GLN A 3 -39.76 -37.81 -31.63
N PRO A 4 -38.88 -38.18 -30.70
CA PRO A 4 -37.98 -37.23 -30.09
C PRO A 4 -36.99 -36.75 -31.17
N THR A 5 -36.88 -35.44 -31.33
CA THR A 5 -35.84 -34.77 -32.08
C THR A 5 -34.49 -35.19 -31.50
N THR A 6 -33.77 -36.07 -32.21
CA THR A 6 -32.36 -36.32 -31.96
C THR A 6 -31.65 -34.98 -32.09
N MET A 7 -31.04 -34.47 -31.01
CA MET A 7 -30.10 -33.36 -31.14
C MET A 7 -28.97 -33.87 -32.02
N THR A 8 -28.95 -33.42 -33.27
CA THR A 8 -27.84 -33.68 -34.17
C THR A 8 -26.67 -32.88 -33.62
N VAL A 9 -25.83 -33.52 -32.81
CA VAL A 9 -24.48 -33.03 -32.54
C VAL A 9 -23.83 -32.88 -33.91
N VAL A 10 -23.58 -31.64 -34.34
CA VAL A 10 -22.94 -31.38 -35.62
C VAL A 10 -21.46 -31.65 -35.39
N ILE A 11 -21.03 -32.86 -35.73
CA ILE A 11 -19.64 -33.33 -35.57
C ILE A 11 -18.64 -32.35 -36.21
N ASP A 12 -19.04 -31.71 -37.31
CA ASP A 12 -18.27 -30.68 -37.99
C ASP A 12 -18.04 -29.43 -37.11
N ASP A 13 -19.02 -29.04 -36.28
CA ASP A 13 -18.91 -27.88 -35.37
C ASP A 13 -17.98 -28.19 -34.18
N LEU A 14 -18.00 -29.43 -33.68
CA LEU A 14 -17.07 -29.87 -32.61
C LEU A 14 -15.62 -29.86 -33.11
N ARG A 15 -15.38 -30.32 -34.33
CA ARG A 15 -14.05 -30.29 -34.95
C ARG A 15 -13.59 -28.88 -35.30
N ALA A 16 -14.49 -28.05 -35.83
CA ALA A 16 -14.19 -26.64 -36.10
C ALA A 16 -13.81 -25.90 -34.80
N THR A 17 -14.54 -26.15 -33.72
CA THR A 17 -14.28 -25.53 -32.41
C THR A 17 -12.95 -26.01 -31.81
N SER A 18 -12.67 -27.31 -31.86
CA SER A 18 -11.37 -27.87 -31.44
C SER A 18 -10.19 -27.29 -32.23
N GLY A 19 -10.36 -27.13 -33.56
CA GLY A 19 -9.36 -26.47 -34.42
C GLY A 19 -9.08 -25.02 -34.01
N VAL A 20 -10.12 -24.21 -33.81
CA VAL A 20 -9.99 -22.82 -33.37
C VAL A 20 -9.31 -22.72 -32.00
N MET A 21 -9.65 -23.61 -31.05
CA MET A 21 -9.01 -23.64 -29.74
C MET A 21 -7.52 -24.02 -29.82
N ASN A 22 -7.17 -24.97 -30.69
CA ASN A 22 -5.77 -25.33 -30.91
C ASN A 22 -4.96 -24.21 -31.59
N ASP A 23 -5.60 -23.44 -32.48
CA ASP A 23 -4.99 -22.24 -33.09
C ASP A 23 -4.78 -21.13 -32.05
N ILE A 24 -5.73 -20.91 -31.13
CA ILE A 24 -5.60 -19.99 -30.00
C ILE A 24 -4.45 -20.42 -29.07
N ALA A 25 -4.38 -21.70 -28.72
CA ALA A 25 -3.29 -22.25 -27.89
C ALA A 25 -1.93 -22.08 -28.58
N SER A 26 -1.83 -22.40 -29.89
CA SER A 26 -0.61 -22.16 -30.67
C SER A 26 -0.22 -20.69 -30.73
N GLY A 27 -1.19 -19.77 -30.73
CA GLY A 27 -0.95 -18.33 -30.62
C GLY A 27 -0.28 -17.91 -29.30
N PHE A 28 -0.55 -18.61 -28.19
CA PHE A 28 0.14 -18.38 -26.92
C PHE A 28 1.59 -18.92 -26.93
N TYR A 29 1.82 -20.07 -27.57
CA TYR A 29 3.15 -20.71 -27.60
C TYR A 29 4.11 -20.16 -28.67
N ASN A 30 3.62 -19.95 -29.90
CA ASN A 30 4.48 -19.88 -31.09
C ASN A 30 4.36 -18.56 -31.88
N ASP A 31 3.17 -17.95 -31.95
CA ASP A 31 2.89 -16.86 -32.91
C ASP A 31 2.40 -15.53 -32.28
N GLY A 32 2.33 -15.42 -30.93
CA GLY A 32 1.76 -14.27 -30.20
C GLY A 32 2.61 -13.74 -29.02
N GLY A 33 1.99 -13.54 -27.85
CA GLY A 33 2.58 -12.83 -26.71
C GLY A 33 3.84 -13.48 -26.09
N GLY A 34 3.96 -14.82 -26.15
CA GLY A 34 5.10 -15.57 -25.60
C GLY A 34 6.45 -15.20 -26.23
N PRO A 35 6.59 -15.22 -27.57
CA PRO A 35 7.80 -14.72 -28.25
C PRO A 35 8.12 -13.24 -28.01
N ILE A 36 7.10 -12.38 -27.84
CA ILE A 36 7.30 -10.94 -27.53
C ILE A 36 7.85 -10.79 -26.11
N LEU A 37 7.27 -11.48 -25.12
CA LEU A 37 7.76 -11.52 -23.73
C LEU A 37 9.18 -12.09 -23.65
N LYS A 38 9.45 -13.19 -24.36
CA LYS A 38 10.79 -13.80 -24.46
C LYS A 38 11.82 -12.89 -25.15
N SER A 39 11.39 -12.02 -26.08
CA SER A 39 12.30 -11.06 -26.71
C SER A 39 12.72 -9.93 -25.75
N VAL A 40 11.86 -9.56 -24.80
CA VAL A 40 12.15 -8.58 -23.74
C VAL A 40 13.13 -9.15 -22.71
N THR A 41 13.07 -10.45 -22.41
CA THR A 41 13.98 -11.12 -21.46
C THR A 41 15.36 -11.44 -22.04
N SER A 42 15.53 -11.36 -23.36
CA SER A 42 16.80 -11.65 -24.06
C SER A 42 17.69 -10.42 -24.32
N ALA A 43 17.31 -9.24 -23.83
CA ALA A 43 18.14 -8.04 -23.94
C ALA A 43 19.27 -8.07 -22.90
N ASP A 44 20.48 -8.43 -23.35
CA ASP A 44 21.72 -8.38 -22.55
C ASP A 44 22.05 -6.92 -22.15
N THR A 45 21.55 -6.46 -20.99
CA THR A 45 22.03 -5.25 -20.31
C THR A 45 22.04 -5.42 -18.79
N GLU A 46 23.16 -5.09 -18.12
CA GLU A 46 23.39 -5.14 -16.66
C GLU A 46 22.54 -4.14 -15.83
N LEU A 47 21.35 -3.76 -16.29
CA LEU A 47 20.43 -2.85 -15.58
C LEU A 47 19.41 -3.66 -14.78
N ASP A 48 19.24 -3.36 -13.47
CA ASP A 48 18.31 -4.09 -12.58
C ASP A 48 16.84 -4.02 -13.04
N SER A 49 16.45 -2.96 -13.77
CA SER A 49 15.13 -2.88 -14.43
C SER A 49 14.90 -3.98 -15.48
N THR A 50 15.98 -4.50 -16.08
CA THR A 50 15.92 -5.59 -17.07
C THR A 50 15.70 -6.95 -16.41
N LYS A 51 16.22 -7.16 -15.18
CA LYS A 51 15.97 -8.37 -14.38
C LYS A 51 14.55 -8.43 -13.85
N ALA A 52 14.02 -7.32 -13.32
CA ALA A 52 12.62 -7.23 -12.89
C ALA A 52 11.64 -7.42 -14.07
N CYS A 53 11.95 -6.88 -15.26
CA CYS A 53 11.19 -7.17 -16.48
C CYS A 53 11.33 -8.64 -16.94
N GLY A 54 12.47 -9.27 -16.65
CA GLY A 54 12.73 -10.69 -16.87
C GLY A 54 11.84 -11.58 -16.03
N GLU A 55 11.78 -11.34 -14.72
CA GLU A 55 10.97 -12.10 -13.75
C GLU A 55 9.46 -11.93 -14.02
N VAL A 56 9.01 -10.71 -14.28
CA VAL A 56 7.61 -10.46 -14.70
C VAL A 56 7.32 -11.11 -16.07
N GLY A 57 8.30 -11.12 -16.97
CA GLY A 57 8.21 -11.79 -18.27
C GLY A 57 8.07 -13.30 -18.15
N ASP A 58 8.84 -13.92 -17.24
CA ASP A 58 8.82 -15.36 -16.98
C ASP A 58 7.51 -15.79 -16.27
N ILE A 59 7.01 -14.99 -15.33
CA ILE A 59 5.70 -15.19 -14.69
C ILE A 59 4.57 -15.10 -15.73
N MET A 60 4.60 -14.08 -16.60
CA MET A 60 3.60 -13.91 -17.66
C MET A 60 3.69 -15.02 -18.73
N LEU A 61 4.90 -15.51 -19.02
CA LEU A 61 5.11 -16.63 -19.94
C LEU A 61 4.59 -17.94 -19.34
N ALA A 62 4.86 -18.21 -18.06
CA ALA A 62 4.33 -19.37 -17.35
C ALA A 62 2.80 -19.33 -17.34
N TYR A 63 2.19 -18.18 -17.03
CA TYR A 63 0.74 -17.99 -17.07
C TYR A 63 0.16 -18.22 -18.48
N ALA A 64 0.82 -17.71 -19.52
CA ALA A 64 0.41 -17.92 -20.90
C ALA A 64 0.54 -19.39 -21.34
N GLN A 65 1.56 -20.11 -20.88
CA GLN A 65 1.73 -21.54 -21.13
C GLN A 65 0.65 -22.38 -20.42
N THR A 66 0.32 -22.06 -19.16
CA THR A 66 -0.75 -22.73 -18.42
C THR A 66 -2.12 -22.50 -19.08
N LEU A 67 -2.40 -21.29 -19.54
CA LEU A 67 -3.59 -20.98 -20.33
C LEU A 67 -3.63 -21.76 -21.65
N GLY A 68 -2.51 -21.83 -22.36
CA GLY A 68 -2.36 -22.65 -23.57
C GLY A 68 -2.65 -24.13 -23.32
N ASP A 69 -2.12 -24.68 -22.22
CA ASP A 69 -2.21 -26.12 -21.90
C ASP A 69 -3.67 -26.49 -21.63
N GLY A 70 -4.38 -25.66 -20.85
CA GLY A 70 -5.79 -25.84 -20.56
C GLY A 70 -6.68 -25.76 -21.81
N VAL A 71 -6.40 -24.83 -22.73
CA VAL A 71 -7.13 -24.70 -24.01
C VAL A 71 -6.86 -25.91 -24.92
N SER A 72 -5.62 -26.39 -25.00
CA SER A 72 -5.25 -27.58 -25.78
C SER A 72 -5.85 -28.86 -25.21
N GLU A 73 -5.90 -29.02 -23.89
CA GLU A 73 -6.53 -30.16 -23.23
C GLU A 73 -8.03 -30.21 -23.54
N HIS A 74 -8.72 -29.08 -23.43
CA HIS A 74 -10.15 -28.98 -23.75
C HIS A 74 -10.42 -29.25 -25.24
N ALA A 75 -9.57 -28.74 -26.14
CA ALA A 75 -9.63 -29.05 -27.57
C ALA A 75 -9.44 -30.56 -27.85
N GLY A 76 -8.56 -31.23 -27.10
CA GLY A 76 -8.36 -32.67 -27.16
C GLY A 76 -9.60 -33.47 -26.74
N LYS A 77 -10.26 -33.07 -25.65
CA LYS A 77 -11.52 -33.67 -25.17
C LYS A 77 -12.65 -33.53 -26.21
N LEU A 78 -12.79 -32.36 -26.85
CA LEU A 78 -13.76 -32.13 -27.94
C LEU A 78 -13.49 -33.03 -29.15
N SER A 79 -12.21 -33.20 -29.52
CA SER A 79 -11.81 -34.07 -30.63
C SER A 79 -12.06 -35.56 -30.32
N ALA A 80 -11.80 -35.98 -29.08
CA ALA A 80 -12.10 -37.33 -28.62
C ALA A 80 -13.62 -37.62 -28.65
N ALA A 81 -14.44 -36.70 -28.14
CA ALA A 81 -15.90 -36.82 -28.17
C ALA A 81 -16.44 -36.93 -29.61
N ALA A 82 -15.94 -36.09 -30.53
CA ALA A 82 -16.27 -36.18 -31.95
C ALA A 82 -15.91 -37.55 -32.54
N GLY A 83 -14.74 -38.10 -32.22
CA GLY A 83 -14.32 -39.43 -32.66
C GLY A 83 -15.19 -40.57 -32.11
N HIS A 84 -15.76 -40.44 -30.91
CA HIS A 84 -16.70 -41.41 -30.35
C HIS A 84 -18.08 -41.32 -31.01
N TYR A 85 -18.59 -40.11 -31.29
CA TYR A 85 -19.81 -39.91 -32.06
C TYR A 85 -19.72 -40.48 -33.48
N GLU A 86 -18.59 -40.29 -34.18
CA GLU A 86 -18.36 -40.85 -35.52
C GLU A 86 -18.39 -42.38 -35.57
N ARG A 87 -18.01 -43.04 -34.47
CA ARG A 87 -18.03 -44.50 -34.33
C ARG A 87 -19.37 -45.05 -33.82
N GLY A 88 -20.35 -44.18 -33.57
CA GLY A 88 -21.67 -44.54 -33.04
C GLY A 88 -21.68 -44.92 -31.56
N ASP A 89 -20.61 -44.57 -30.82
CA ASP A 89 -20.47 -44.86 -29.39
C ASP A 89 -20.84 -43.63 -28.55
N THR A 90 -22.15 -43.35 -28.52
CA THR A 90 -22.72 -42.18 -27.83
C THR A 90 -22.44 -42.20 -26.33
N ALA A 91 -22.47 -43.38 -25.70
CA ALA A 91 -22.23 -43.49 -24.25
C ALA A 91 -20.79 -43.12 -23.88
N ALA A 92 -19.81 -43.50 -24.70
CA ALA A 92 -18.42 -43.09 -24.50
C ALA A 92 -18.23 -41.58 -24.75
N ALA A 93 -18.89 -41.02 -25.77
CA ALA A 93 -18.82 -39.59 -26.05
C ALA A 93 -19.40 -38.73 -24.90
N GLU A 94 -20.53 -39.14 -24.34
CA GLU A 94 -21.21 -38.44 -23.24
C GLU A 94 -20.55 -38.65 -21.87
N SER A 95 -19.63 -39.62 -21.76
CA SER A 95 -18.84 -39.87 -20.55
C SER A 95 -17.55 -39.05 -20.46
N ILE A 96 -17.20 -38.29 -21.51
CA ILE A 96 -16.03 -37.42 -21.50
C ILE A 96 -16.36 -36.21 -20.64
N ASP A 97 -15.57 -36.03 -19.59
CA ASP A 97 -15.73 -34.97 -18.62
C ASP A 97 -15.12 -33.65 -19.13
N PHE A 98 -15.99 -32.65 -19.32
CA PHE A 98 -15.67 -31.29 -19.74
C PHE A 98 -15.59 -30.31 -18.59
N ASP A 99 -15.66 -30.79 -17.34
CA ASP A 99 -15.39 -29.94 -16.18
C ASP A 99 -14.05 -29.22 -16.40
N PRO A 100 -13.97 -27.93 -16.02
CA PRO A 100 -12.72 -27.18 -16.09
C PRO A 100 -11.65 -28.04 -15.40
N PRO A 101 -10.41 -28.11 -15.93
CA PRO A 101 -9.37 -28.86 -15.25
C PRO A 101 -9.38 -28.41 -13.80
N GLU A 102 -9.44 -29.36 -12.85
CA GLU A 102 -9.15 -29.05 -11.45
C GLU A 102 -7.94 -28.14 -11.48
N GLU A 103 -8.06 -26.94 -10.89
CA GLU A 103 -6.95 -26.00 -10.81
C GLU A 103 -5.77 -26.86 -10.42
N ARG A 104 -4.81 -26.99 -11.34
CA ARG A 104 -3.54 -27.57 -10.96
C ARG A 104 -3.07 -26.53 -9.97
N GLU A 105 -3.26 -26.79 -8.68
CA GLU A 105 -2.63 -26.05 -7.60
C GLU A 105 -1.19 -25.99 -8.08
N LEU A 106 -0.79 -24.83 -8.60
CA LEU A 106 0.60 -24.47 -8.58
C LEU A 106 0.95 -24.79 -7.14
N GLU A 107 1.87 -25.75 -6.92
CA GLU A 107 2.47 -25.90 -5.61
C GLU A 107 3.08 -24.52 -5.34
N VAL A 108 2.26 -23.66 -4.74
CA VAL A 108 2.61 -22.37 -4.20
C VAL A 108 3.60 -22.79 -3.16
N GLY A 109 4.87 -22.59 -3.47
CA GLY A 109 5.87 -22.99 -2.54
C GLY A 109 5.58 -22.32 -1.20
N ASP A 110 5.57 -23.10 -0.13
CA ASP A 110 5.19 -22.62 1.21
C ASP A 110 6.32 -21.77 1.82
N ASP A 111 7.52 -21.85 1.24
CA ASP A 111 8.74 -21.22 1.75
C ASP A 111 9.18 -20.00 0.90
N PRO A 112 9.72 -18.94 1.54
CA PRO A 112 10.28 -17.79 0.85
C PRO A 112 11.28 -18.16 -0.25
N GLY A 113 11.01 -17.75 -1.49
CA GLY A 113 11.87 -17.97 -2.65
C GLY A 113 11.50 -19.17 -3.53
N GLU A 114 10.44 -19.91 -3.19
CA GLU A 114 9.89 -20.93 -4.06
C GLU A 114 8.94 -20.33 -5.15
N PRO A 115 8.91 -20.90 -6.36
CA PRO A 115 8.01 -20.43 -7.41
C PRO A 115 6.54 -20.46 -6.96
N GLY A 116 5.86 -19.32 -7.04
CA GLY A 116 4.46 -19.18 -6.64
C GLY A 116 4.23 -18.82 -5.17
N TYR A 117 5.28 -18.72 -4.33
CA TYR A 117 5.17 -18.18 -2.97
C TYR A 117 4.62 -16.75 -3.03
N ASP A 118 3.47 -16.56 -2.42
CA ASP A 118 2.82 -15.27 -2.26
C ASP A 118 2.65 -15.02 -0.76
N PRO A 119 3.52 -14.22 -0.13
CA PRO A 119 3.58 -14.11 1.31
C PRO A 119 2.25 -13.63 1.91
N GLY A 120 1.47 -12.82 1.19
CA GLY A 120 0.16 -12.40 1.68
C GLY A 120 -0.86 -13.54 1.83
N ASN A 121 -0.62 -14.71 1.21
CA ASN A 121 -1.47 -15.89 1.41
C ASN A 121 -1.37 -16.45 2.84
N GLU A 122 -0.21 -16.36 3.51
CA GLU A 122 -0.07 -16.76 4.91
C GLU A 122 -0.95 -15.88 5.82
N TYR A 123 -0.93 -14.57 5.59
CA TYR A 123 -1.75 -13.60 6.33
C TYR A 123 -3.23 -13.76 6.04
N GLU A 124 -3.60 -13.97 4.77
CA GLU A 124 -4.98 -14.28 4.39
C GLU A 124 -5.48 -15.53 5.09
N GLN A 125 -4.67 -16.60 5.08
CA GLN A 125 -5.00 -17.85 5.73
C GLN A 125 -5.14 -17.68 7.24
N ALA A 126 -4.26 -16.92 7.88
CA ALA A 126 -4.36 -16.59 9.32
C ALA A 126 -5.67 -15.86 9.64
N LEU A 127 -6.06 -14.88 8.82
CA LEU A 127 -7.32 -14.13 8.97
C LEU A 127 -8.56 -14.99 8.71
N GLN A 128 -8.53 -15.87 7.70
CA GLN A 128 -9.61 -16.82 7.42
C GLN A 128 -9.77 -17.84 8.55
N ASN A 129 -8.67 -18.42 9.05
CA ASN A 129 -8.66 -19.32 10.21
C ASN A 129 -9.21 -18.64 11.47
N ALA A 130 -8.96 -17.34 11.61
CA ALA A 130 -9.49 -16.51 12.69
C ALA A 130 -10.97 -16.11 12.51
N GLY A 131 -11.59 -16.41 11.37
CA GLY A 131 -12.96 -16.03 11.02
C GLY A 131 -13.14 -14.53 10.73
N LEU A 132 -12.06 -13.84 10.37
CA LEU A 132 -12.00 -12.39 10.14
C LEU A 132 -12.04 -12.01 8.65
N LEU A 133 -11.77 -12.97 7.77
CA LEU A 133 -11.82 -12.81 6.32
C LEU A 133 -12.65 -13.93 5.70
N ASN A 134 -13.50 -13.59 4.72
CA ASN A 134 -14.29 -14.55 3.95
C ASN A 134 -13.88 -14.47 2.48
N GLY A 135 -13.32 -15.56 1.94
CA GLY A 135 -12.82 -15.61 0.57
C GLY A 135 -11.46 -14.90 0.40
N PRO A 136 -11.00 -14.77 -0.86
CA PRO A 136 -9.72 -14.12 -1.16
C PRO A 136 -9.78 -12.63 -0.84
N SER A 137 -8.65 -12.04 -0.43
CA SER A 137 -8.57 -10.61 -0.24
C SER A 137 -8.20 -9.88 -1.55
N SER A 138 -8.48 -8.58 -1.62
CA SER A 138 -8.21 -7.77 -2.84
C SER A 138 -8.00 -6.29 -2.52
N GLY A 139 -7.43 -5.56 -3.49
CA GLY A 139 -7.17 -4.12 -3.39
C GLY A 139 -6.29 -3.75 -2.20
N MET A 140 -6.54 -2.59 -1.60
CA MET A 140 -5.73 -2.06 -0.49
C MET A 140 -5.67 -2.97 0.74
N TYR A 141 -6.67 -3.81 0.98
CA TYR A 141 -6.60 -4.80 2.07
C TYR A 141 -5.54 -5.86 1.77
N ARG A 142 -5.45 -6.33 0.51
CA ARG A 142 -4.43 -7.28 0.08
C ARG A 142 -3.04 -6.68 0.12
N GLU A 143 -2.93 -5.41 -0.27
CA GLU A 143 -1.68 -4.64 -0.20
C GLU A 143 -1.23 -4.43 1.25
N TRP A 144 -2.14 -4.21 2.20
CA TRP A 144 -1.80 -4.17 3.62
C TRP A 144 -1.17 -5.49 4.10
N LEU A 145 -1.69 -6.64 3.67
CA LEU A 145 -1.10 -7.95 4.01
C LEU A 145 0.29 -8.12 3.38
N GLN A 146 0.49 -7.57 2.18
CA GLN A 146 1.79 -7.57 1.51
C GLN A 146 2.79 -6.68 2.25
N ASN A 147 2.40 -5.46 2.60
CA ASN A 147 3.24 -4.54 3.38
C ASN A 147 3.62 -5.14 4.73
N ALA A 148 2.69 -5.85 5.38
CA ALA A 148 2.98 -6.59 6.62
C ALA A 148 4.07 -7.66 6.41
N ALA A 149 3.99 -8.42 5.31
CA ALA A 149 5.02 -9.38 4.95
C ALA A 149 6.36 -8.74 4.66
N ASP A 150 6.37 -7.65 3.89
CA ASP A 150 7.60 -6.97 3.50
C ASP A 150 8.32 -6.34 4.71
N ASN A 151 7.57 -5.98 5.75
CA ASN A 151 8.05 -5.47 7.04
C ASN A 151 8.24 -6.55 8.12
N ASP A 152 8.22 -7.84 7.75
CA ASP A 152 8.40 -8.98 8.68
C ASP A 152 7.43 -8.95 9.88
N VAL A 153 6.22 -8.42 9.71
CA VAL A 153 5.19 -8.35 10.75
C VAL A 153 4.57 -9.73 10.96
N PRO A 154 4.58 -10.33 12.16
CA PRO A 154 4.01 -11.67 12.33
C PRO A 154 2.50 -11.74 12.00
N PRO A 155 2.00 -12.79 11.30
CA PRO A 155 0.58 -12.90 10.92
C PRO A 155 -0.40 -12.79 12.10
N GLU A 156 -0.02 -13.24 13.30
CA GLU A 156 -0.81 -13.10 14.51
C GLU A 156 -1.05 -11.63 14.89
N THR A 157 -0.12 -10.73 14.58
CA THR A 157 -0.24 -9.29 14.80
C THR A 157 -1.32 -8.71 13.90
N ILE A 158 -1.37 -9.14 12.64
CA ILE A 158 -2.42 -8.73 11.69
C ILE A 158 -3.79 -9.23 12.13
N VAL A 159 -3.88 -10.48 12.57
CA VAL A 159 -5.10 -11.05 13.16
C VAL A 159 -5.54 -10.25 14.40
N GLU A 160 -4.60 -9.86 15.27
CA GLU A 160 -4.87 -9.09 16.47
C GLU A 160 -5.40 -7.69 16.13
N ILE A 161 -4.74 -6.98 15.20
CA ILE A 161 -5.18 -5.67 14.72
C ILE A 161 -6.59 -5.78 14.12
N ALA A 162 -6.80 -6.72 13.19
CA ALA A 162 -8.11 -6.90 12.55
C ALA A 162 -9.22 -7.16 13.58
N ARG A 163 -8.96 -8.03 14.56
CA ARG A 163 -9.94 -8.38 15.60
C ARG A 163 -10.21 -7.24 16.58
N GLN A 164 -9.17 -6.63 17.14
CA GLN A 164 -9.33 -5.65 18.21
C GLN A 164 -9.80 -4.29 17.68
N GLN A 165 -9.35 -3.94 16.47
CA GLN A 165 -9.63 -2.64 15.87
C GLN A 165 -10.78 -2.69 14.86
N ASN A 166 -11.39 -3.86 14.66
CA ASN A 166 -12.46 -4.13 13.70
C ASN A 166 -12.07 -3.74 12.27
N ILE A 167 -10.85 -4.08 11.86
CA ILE A 167 -10.37 -3.83 10.51
C ILE A 167 -10.89 -4.92 9.58
N SER A 168 -11.51 -4.49 8.48
CA SER A 168 -12.05 -5.33 7.42
C SER A 168 -11.66 -4.75 6.07
N PRO A 169 -11.89 -5.45 4.94
CA PRO A 169 -11.66 -4.89 3.62
C PRO A 169 -12.34 -3.53 3.40
N ALA A 170 -13.53 -3.32 3.96
CA ALA A 170 -14.27 -2.06 3.85
C ALA A 170 -13.62 -0.91 4.64
N SER A 171 -12.76 -1.19 5.63
CA SER A 171 -12.07 -0.16 6.41
C SER A 171 -11.11 0.67 5.54
N PHE A 172 -10.59 0.10 4.44
CA PHE A 172 -9.69 0.77 3.51
C PHE A 172 -10.41 1.66 2.49
N ASP A 173 -11.75 1.67 2.48
CA ASP A 173 -12.53 2.50 1.54
C ASP A 173 -12.24 3.99 1.69
N VAL A 174 -11.80 4.45 2.87
CA VAL A 174 -11.43 5.87 3.09
C VAL A 174 -10.20 6.30 2.30
N LEU A 175 -9.30 5.36 1.96
CA LEU A 175 -8.11 5.61 1.15
C LEU A 175 -8.39 5.45 -0.35
N ARG A 176 -9.49 4.78 -0.71
CA ARG A 176 -9.81 4.46 -2.10
C ARG A 176 -10.04 5.75 -2.90
N GLY A 177 -9.27 5.91 -3.97
CA GLY A 177 -9.37 7.05 -4.87
C GLY A 177 -8.65 8.31 -4.37
N LEU A 178 -8.02 8.26 -3.19
CA LEU A 178 -7.05 9.26 -2.80
C LEU A 178 -5.78 9.10 -3.64
N GLU A 179 -5.09 10.20 -3.90
CA GLU A 179 -3.80 10.14 -4.57
C GLU A 179 -2.76 9.60 -3.61
N ARG A 180 -2.21 8.43 -3.93
CA ARG A 180 -1.08 7.80 -3.24
C ARG A 180 0.21 8.46 -3.69
N VAL A 181 1.04 8.86 -2.73
CA VAL A 181 2.38 9.39 -2.96
C VAL A 181 3.32 8.59 -2.06
N THR A 182 4.19 7.81 -2.68
CA THR A 182 5.19 7.01 -1.98
C THR A 182 6.45 7.86 -1.80
N ASN A 183 7.08 7.80 -0.63
CA ASN A 183 8.43 8.33 -0.51
C ASN A 183 9.39 7.44 -1.34
N ASP A 184 10.38 8.05 -1.97
CA ASP A 184 11.50 7.35 -2.58
C ASP A 184 12.67 7.74 -1.69
N ASN A 185 12.80 7.04 -0.55
CA ASN A 185 13.68 7.45 0.55
C ASN A 185 15.18 7.38 0.16
N GLN A 186 15.51 7.07 -1.11
CA GLN A 186 16.87 6.99 -1.68
C GLN A 186 17.81 6.04 -0.93
N ASN A 187 17.25 5.15 -0.12
CA ASN A 187 17.88 4.03 0.53
C ASN A 187 17.82 2.80 -0.41
N ASP A 188 18.76 1.89 -0.22
CA ASP A 188 18.96 0.75 -1.14
C ASP A 188 17.87 -0.34 -0.99
N ASP A 189 16.93 -0.20 -0.04
CA ASP A 189 15.84 -1.16 0.20
C ASP A 189 14.46 -0.50 -0.03
N PRO A 190 13.78 -0.79 -1.16
CA PRO A 190 12.43 -0.30 -1.44
C PRO A 190 11.37 -0.70 -0.40
N LYS A 191 11.69 -1.62 0.51
CA LYS A 191 10.80 -1.97 1.64
C LYS A 191 10.69 -0.88 2.69
N ASP A 192 11.62 0.07 2.69
CA ASP A 192 11.61 1.24 3.58
C ASP A 192 10.71 2.36 3.04
N ASP A 193 10.14 2.17 1.84
CA ASP A 193 9.24 3.15 1.26
C ASP A 193 7.88 3.11 1.97
N THR A 194 7.38 4.29 2.34
CA THR A 194 6.09 4.48 2.98
C THR A 194 5.17 5.35 2.13
N ASP A 195 3.89 5.01 2.20
CA ASP A 195 2.83 5.65 1.47
C ASP A 195 2.11 6.72 2.24
N TYR A 196 1.90 7.82 1.55
CA TYR A 196 1.12 8.96 1.97
C TYR A 196 -0.11 9.06 1.07
N PHE A 197 -1.21 9.56 1.62
CA PHE A 197 -2.45 9.73 0.85
C PHE A 197 -2.88 11.18 0.90
N MET A 198 -2.87 11.84 -0.27
CA MET A 198 -3.27 13.23 -0.41
C MET A 198 -4.77 13.36 -0.12
N LEU A 199 -5.12 14.29 0.76
CA LEU A 199 -6.50 14.55 1.14
C LEU A 199 -7.14 15.49 0.10
N PRO A 200 -8.40 15.23 -0.30
CA PRO A 200 -9.10 16.09 -1.23
C PRO A 200 -9.44 17.44 -0.61
N GLU A 201 -9.68 18.45 -1.45
CA GLU A 201 -10.27 19.70 -1.01
C GLU A 201 -11.64 19.43 -0.34
N ASN A 202 -11.90 20.04 0.81
CA ASN A 202 -13.12 19.86 1.63
C ASN A 202 -13.27 18.47 2.27
N VAL A 203 -12.16 17.79 2.56
CA VAL A 203 -12.17 16.61 3.45
C VAL A 203 -12.79 17.00 4.81
N THR A 204 -13.69 16.16 5.33
CA THR A 204 -14.23 16.38 6.69
C THR A 204 -13.23 15.97 7.75
N ALA A 205 -13.36 16.50 8.97
CA ALA A 205 -12.52 16.15 10.11
C ALA A 205 -12.45 14.62 10.33
N GLU A 206 -13.59 13.94 10.23
CA GLU A 206 -13.68 12.49 10.39
C GLU A 206 -12.95 11.74 9.28
N GLN A 207 -13.12 12.17 8.02
CA GLN A 207 -12.44 11.55 6.89
C GLN A 207 -10.93 11.71 6.98
N ALA A 208 -10.44 12.90 7.38
CA ALA A 208 -9.01 13.14 7.56
C ALA A 208 -8.43 12.29 8.70
N ARG A 209 -9.15 12.16 9.82
CA ARG A 209 -8.77 11.30 10.94
C ARG A 209 -8.70 9.83 10.55
N GLN A 210 -9.73 9.33 9.87
CA GLN A 210 -9.78 7.96 9.39
C GLN A 210 -8.71 7.69 8.33
N ALA A 211 -8.49 8.60 7.39
CA ALA A 211 -7.43 8.48 6.40
C ALA A 211 -6.05 8.40 7.10
N ALA A 212 -5.77 9.29 8.05
CA ALA A 212 -4.52 9.25 8.82
C ALA A 212 -4.32 7.89 9.54
N LEU A 213 -5.35 7.39 10.24
CA LEU A 213 -5.28 6.09 10.91
C LEU A 213 -5.06 4.94 9.91
N MET A 214 -5.82 4.94 8.82
CA MET A 214 -5.74 3.87 7.82
C MET A 214 -4.44 3.92 7.03
N THR A 215 -3.80 5.08 6.86
CA THR A 215 -2.45 5.19 6.30
C THR A 215 -1.41 4.52 7.18
N TYR A 216 -1.43 4.73 8.50
CA TYR A 216 -0.56 3.99 9.43
C TYR A 216 -0.80 2.48 9.33
N ILE A 217 -2.07 2.04 9.34
CA ILE A 217 -2.40 0.62 9.24
C ILE A 217 -1.89 0.04 7.93
N PHE A 218 -2.18 0.70 6.81
CA PHE A 218 -1.82 0.27 5.45
C PHE A 218 -0.33 0.03 5.30
N ASN A 219 0.51 0.93 5.81
CA ASN A 219 1.97 0.81 5.69
C ASN A 219 2.56 -0.33 6.52
N ALA A 220 1.85 -0.86 7.52
CA ALA A 220 2.34 -1.92 8.42
C ALA A 220 3.68 -1.59 9.13
N GLY A 221 4.00 -0.30 9.27
CA GLY A 221 5.27 0.21 9.76
C GLY A 221 5.35 1.72 9.50
N THR A 222 6.43 2.36 9.97
CA THR A 222 6.62 3.81 9.79
C THR A 222 7.89 4.19 9.04
N GLY A 223 8.74 3.23 8.68
CA GLY A 223 10.08 3.50 8.11
C GLY A 223 11.07 4.13 9.10
N TYR A 224 10.67 4.43 10.33
CA TYR A 224 11.51 5.14 11.29
C TYR A 224 12.76 4.35 11.69
N GLY A 225 12.65 3.02 11.85
CA GLY A 225 13.81 2.17 12.17
C GLY A 225 14.89 2.15 11.10
N SER A 226 14.51 2.40 9.85
CA SER A 226 15.38 2.38 8.66
C SER A 226 15.65 3.77 8.05
N SER A 227 15.17 4.84 8.69
CA SER A 227 15.36 6.21 8.25
C SER A 227 16.83 6.55 7.97
N ARG A 228 17.09 7.45 7.02
CA ARG A 228 18.45 7.91 6.71
C ARG A 228 19.08 8.54 7.92
N GLY A 229 20.20 7.96 8.35
CA GLY A 229 20.88 8.36 9.58
C GLY A 229 20.26 7.76 10.84
N ASN A 230 19.53 6.63 10.75
CA ASN A 230 18.89 5.92 11.88
C ASN A 230 19.81 5.68 13.10
N ALA A 231 21.13 5.58 12.92
CA ALA A 231 22.09 5.51 14.01
C ALA A 231 22.04 6.74 14.94
N ASN A 232 21.47 7.84 14.46
CA ASN A 232 21.24 9.09 15.18
C ASN A 232 19.77 9.29 15.56
N ASN A 233 18.91 8.27 15.44
CA ASN A 233 17.55 8.33 15.94
C ASN A 233 17.55 8.46 17.46
N ASP A 234 16.81 9.44 17.95
CA ASP A 234 16.75 9.78 19.37
C ASP A 234 15.93 8.76 20.20
N PHE A 235 15.10 7.95 19.52
CA PHE A 235 14.27 6.91 20.14
C PHE A 235 14.30 5.59 19.36
N ALA A 236 13.89 4.53 20.04
CA ALA A 236 13.59 3.26 19.38
C ALA A 236 12.25 3.35 18.65
N GLU A 237 12.15 2.66 17.51
CA GLU A 237 10.88 2.51 16.80
C GLU A 237 9.84 1.82 17.69
N THR A 238 8.60 2.32 17.61
CA THR A 238 7.47 1.68 18.30
C THR A 238 6.96 0.52 17.44
N PRO A 239 6.89 -0.72 17.97
CA PRO A 239 6.49 -1.86 17.17
C PRO A 239 5.07 -1.75 16.60
N TYR A 240 4.91 -2.13 15.33
CA TYR A 240 3.60 -2.24 14.69
C TYR A 240 2.75 -3.29 15.42
N SER A 241 1.64 -2.87 16.03
CA SER A 241 0.82 -3.73 16.88
C SER A 241 -0.61 -3.19 17.07
N ALA A 242 -1.52 -4.05 17.55
CA ALA A 242 -2.88 -3.63 17.90
C ALA A 242 -2.92 -2.59 19.03
N ALA A 243 -1.99 -2.68 19.98
CA ALA A 243 -1.83 -1.70 21.04
C ALA A 243 -1.40 -0.33 20.49
N GLU A 244 -0.51 -0.32 19.49
CA GLU A 244 -0.08 0.91 18.85
C GLU A 244 -1.19 1.56 18.03
N VAL A 245 -1.96 0.77 17.27
CA VAL A 245 -3.17 1.27 16.58
C VAL A 245 -4.14 1.89 17.59
N GLN A 246 -4.35 1.26 18.76
CA GLN A 246 -5.20 1.81 19.81
C GLN A 246 -4.65 3.12 20.36
N ARG A 247 -3.33 3.20 20.60
CA ARG A 247 -2.67 4.43 21.08
C ARG A 247 -2.88 5.58 20.11
N ILE A 248 -2.76 5.34 18.81
CA ILE A 248 -3.01 6.34 17.75
C ILE A 248 -4.48 6.77 17.79
N LYS A 249 -5.44 5.84 17.88
CA LYS A 249 -6.88 6.19 18.01
C LYS A 249 -7.17 7.05 19.24
N ASP A 250 -6.59 6.72 20.39
CA ASP A 250 -6.76 7.47 21.63
C ASP A 250 -6.16 8.88 21.51
N ARG A 251 -4.99 9.00 20.86
CA ARG A 251 -4.34 10.29 20.54
C ARG A 251 -5.22 11.14 19.62
N GLN A 252 -5.71 10.55 18.54
CA GLN A 252 -6.60 11.20 17.57
C GLN A 252 -7.92 11.67 18.19
N GLU A 253 -8.48 10.91 19.13
CA GLU A 253 -9.67 11.33 19.87
C GLU A 253 -9.38 12.54 20.78
N ALA A 254 -8.29 12.48 21.55
CA ALA A 254 -7.85 13.58 22.41
C ALA A 254 -7.52 14.86 21.62
N ASN A 255 -7.03 14.69 20.39
CA ASN A 255 -6.70 15.76 19.46
C ASN A 255 -7.79 16.01 18.40
N SER A 256 -9.01 15.49 18.57
CA SER A 256 -10.11 15.64 17.59
C SER A 256 -10.31 17.08 17.10
N TRP A 257 -10.11 18.06 18.00
CA TRP A 257 -10.17 19.49 17.70
C TRP A 257 -9.19 19.95 16.60
N SER A 258 -8.05 19.28 16.37
CA SER A 258 -7.13 19.65 15.29
C SER A 258 -7.66 19.25 13.91
N TYR A 259 -8.46 18.19 13.84
CA TYR A 259 -9.13 17.79 12.59
C TYR A 259 -10.29 18.75 12.24
N ASP A 260 -10.99 19.29 13.25
CA ASP A 260 -12.00 20.34 13.05
C ASP A 260 -11.40 21.65 12.49
N LEU A 261 -10.14 21.94 12.85
CA LEU A 261 -9.38 23.05 12.27
C LEU A 261 -8.97 22.75 10.83
N LEU A 262 -8.50 21.52 10.57
CA LEU A 262 -8.13 21.05 9.23
C LEU A 262 -9.29 21.13 8.24
N GLU A 263 -10.51 20.77 8.64
CA GLU A 263 -11.70 20.89 7.78
C GLU A 263 -11.95 22.34 7.29
N ARG A 264 -11.46 23.34 8.02
CA ARG A 264 -11.61 24.77 7.70
C ARG A 264 -10.39 25.36 7.02
N ALA A 265 -9.36 24.56 6.81
CA ALA A 265 -8.08 24.98 6.26
C ALA A 265 -8.15 25.26 4.76
N THR A 266 -7.23 26.08 4.28
CA THR A 266 -7.05 26.40 2.86
C THR A 266 -5.80 25.78 2.25
N GLY A 267 -5.10 24.93 3.01
CA GLY A 267 -3.87 24.24 2.60
C GLY A 267 -4.09 22.97 1.78
N THR A 268 -3.00 22.34 1.37
CA THR A 268 -3.01 20.96 0.86
C THR A 268 -2.44 20.03 1.92
N PHE A 269 -3.08 18.88 2.12
CA PHE A 269 -2.78 17.96 3.21
C PHE A 269 -2.59 16.52 2.71
N ALA A 270 -1.81 15.75 3.44
CA ALA A 270 -1.63 14.32 3.23
C ALA A 270 -1.70 13.57 4.57
N ALA A 271 -2.41 12.44 4.57
CA ALA A 271 -2.33 11.46 5.65
C ALA A 271 -0.95 10.80 5.63
N THR A 272 -0.33 10.68 6.81
CA THR A 272 1.06 10.24 6.99
C THR A 272 1.13 8.83 7.60
N PRO A 273 2.27 8.12 7.42
CA PRO A 273 2.50 6.81 8.03
C PRO A 273 2.43 6.80 9.55
N ASN A 274 2.58 7.93 10.26
CA ASN A 274 2.56 8.00 11.74
C ASN A 274 1.14 8.22 12.34
N GLY A 275 0.10 8.09 11.52
CA GLY A 275 -1.28 8.30 11.97
C GLY A 275 -1.66 9.78 12.13
N MET A 276 -0.90 10.68 11.52
CA MET A 276 -1.08 12.14 11.55
C MET A 276 -1.39 12.69 10.16
N VAL A 277 -1.64 13.99 10.08
CA VAL A 277 -1.76 14.72 8.82
C VAL A 277 -0.63 15.73 8.69
N MET A 278 0.00 15.79 7.51
CA MET A 278 0.99 16.81 7.16
C MET A 278 0.40 17.76 6.13
N GLY A 279 0.64 19.07 6.26
CA GLY A 279 0.11 20.08 5.37
C GLY A 279 1.13 21.10 4.91
N VAL A 280 0.99 21.56 3.67
CA VAL A 280 1.70 22.71 3.09
C VAL A 280 0.70 23.76 2.68
N GLY A 281 1.03 25.03 2.94
CA GLY A 281 0.17 26.17 2.63
C GLY A 281 -1.08 26.25 3.52
N GLY A 282 -1.71 27.43 3.50
CA GLY A 282 -2.96 27.69 4.20
C GLY A 282 -2.80 28.23 5.62
N GLU A 283 -3.79 29.01 6.07
CA GLU A 283 -3.76 29.77 7.33
C GLU A 283 -4.18 28.94 8.55
N LEU A 284 -3.73 27.69 8.67
CA LEU A 284 -4.27 26.75 9.67
C LEU A 284 -4.15 27.27 11.12
N ILE A 285 -3.04 27.96 11.41
CA ILE A 285 -2.85 28.82 12.58
C ILE A 285 -2.05 30.02 12.11
N GLN A 286 -2.60 31.23 12.19
CA GLN A 286 -1.83 32.45 11.88
C GLN A 286 -0.61 32.56 12.81
N GLN A 287 0.55 32.14 12.32
CA GLN A 287 1.90 32.53 12.77
C GLN A 287 2.20 32.34 14.27
N THR A 288 2.00 31.16 14.84
CA THR A 288 2.41 30.93 16.24
C THR A 288 3.41 29.77 16.36
N VAL A 289 4.69 30.18 16.37
CA VAL A 289 5.93 29.43 16.68
C VAL A 289 6.46 28.53 15.57
N SER A 290 7.10 29.13 14.56
CA SER A 290 7.92 28.38 13.61
C SER A 290 9.28 28.02 14.22
N ALA A 291 9.53 26.73 14.40
CA ALA A 291 10.88 26.19 14.27
C ALA A 291 11.12 25.88 12.78
N GLN A 292 12.37 25.62 12.40
CA GLN A 292 12.81 25.71 11.00
C GLN A 292 12.01 24.85 10.00
N ALA A 293 11.43 23.70 10.38
CA ALA A 293 10.66 22.86 9.43
C ALA A 293 9.12 22.96 9.52
N GLY A 294 8.54 23.44 10.63
CA GLY A 294 7.09 23.51 10.78
C GLY A 294 6.60 23.66 12.22
N THR A 295 5.30 23.42 12.41
CA THR A 295 4.65 23.41 13.73
C THR A 295 3.63 22.28 13.79
N CYS A 296 3.73 21.40 14.79
CA CYS A 296 2.70 20.42 15.09
C CYS A 296 1.60 20.99 15.99
N VAL A 297 0.35 20.84 15.54
CA VAL A 297 -0.88 21.31 16.20
C VAL A 297 -1.82 20.13 16.36
N GLY A 298 -1.89 19.56 17.57
CA GLY A 298 -2.61 18.30 17.76
C GLY A 298 -2.02 17.22 16.85
N ASP A 299 -2.84 16.63 15.96
CA ASP A 299 -2.39 15.64 14.97
C ASP A 299 -2.04 16.21 13.58
N VAL A 300 -1.93 17.55 13.45
CA VAL A 300 -1.63 18.20 12.17
C VAL A 300 -0.24 18.85 12.23
N PHE A 301 0.69 18.34 11.42
CA PHE A 301 1.97 18.97 11.16
C PHE A 301 1.86 19.97 10.01
N ALA A 302 1.95 21.26 10.32
CA ALA A 302 2.00 22.32 9.32
C ALA A 302 3.45 22.63 8.96
N VAL A 303 3.85 22.27 7.75
CA VAL A 303 5.18 22.61 7.21
C VAL A 303 5.30 24.13 7.15
N ASN A 304 6.45 24.68 7.55
CA ASN A 304 6.69 26.12 7.57
C ASN A 304 6.82 26.69 6.15
N MET A 305 5.68 26.81 5.46
CA MET A 305 5.61 27.16 4.05
C MET A 305 4.22 27.66 3.68
N ASP A 306 4.14 28.92 3.26
CA ASP A 306 2.87 29.62 3.05
C ASP A 306 2.48 29.63 1.56
N HIS A 307 3.41 30.05 0.68
CA HIS A 307 3.15 30.20 -0.76
C HIS A 307 4.31 29.65 -1.59
N PRO A 308 4.43 28.31 -1.72
CA PRO A 308 5.47 27.73 -2.56
C PRO A 308 5.27 28.08 -4.04
N PRO A 309 6.34 28.35 -4.82
CA PRO A 309 6.23 28.82 -6.20
C PRO A 309 5.48 27.87 -7.16
N GLY A 310 5.52 26.56 -6.91
CA GLY A 310 4.79 25.53 -7.68
C GLY A 310 3.39 25.22 -7.13
N GLY A 311 2.97 25.88 -6.06
CA GLY A 311 1.73 25.56 -5.35
C GLY A 311 1.90 24.46 -4.30
N ALA A 312 1.01 24.47 -3.31
CA ALA A 312 1.13 23.62 -2.11
C ALA A 312 1.11 22.12 -2.42
N ALA A 313 0.24 21.69 -3.34
CA ALA A 313 0.13 20.28 -3.71
C ALA A 313 1.38 19.74 -4.44
N GLU A 314 1.98 20.51 -5.33
CA GLU A 314 3.22 20.10 -6.00
C GLU A 314 4.37 19.99 -4.99
N GLU A 315 4.43 20.93 -4.06
CA GLU A 315 5.50 20.98 -3.07
C GLU A 315 5.37 19.90 -2.00
N LEU A 316 4.15 19.61 -1.53
CA LEU A 316 3.89 18.50 -0.61
C LEU A 316 4.28 17.15 -1.24
N ARG A 317 3.95 16.93 -2.52
CA ARG A 317 4.40 15.73 -3.24
C ARG A 317 5.92 15.63 -3.26
N LYS A 318 6.63 16.73 -3.55
CA LYS A 318 8.10 16.73 -3.58
C LYS A 318 8.70 16.41 -2.21
N ILE A 319 8.16 16.98 -1.13
CA ILE A 319 8.62 16.67 0.23
C ILE A 319 8.51 15.18 0.49
N ILE A 320 7.35 14.59 0.20
CA ILE A 320 7.09 13.15 0.38
C ILE A 320 8.02 12.32 -0.51
N GLN A 321 7.98 12.54 -1.83
CA GLN A 321 8.74 11.76 -2.80
C GLN A 321 10.24 11.78 -2.54
N THR A 322 10.79 12.89 -2.05
CA THR A 322 12.23 12.98 -1.77
C THR A 322 12.63 12.51 -0.38
N GLY A 323 11.65 12.14 0.47
CA GLY A 323 11.89 11.85 1.89
C GLY A 323 12.64 12.98 2.61
N THR A 324 12.49 14.23 2.14
CA THR A 324 13.36 15.35 2.54
C THR A 324 12.51 16.54 2.97
N PRO A 325 12.62 16.98 4.25
CA PRO A 325 11.86 18.09 4.76
C PRO A 325 12.27 19.40 4.06
N ALA A 326 11.30 20.29 3.90
CA ALA A 326 11.46 21.58 3.26
C ALA A 326 10.80 22.68 4.08
N TRP A 327 11.29 23.91 3.94
CA TRP A 327 10.69 25.09 4.56
C TRP A 327 10.87 26.32 3.66
N GLN A 328 10.06 27.34 3.89
CA GLN A 328 10.15 28.62 3.21
C GLN A 328 10.68 29.69 4.16
N SER A 329 11.73 30.40 3.74
CA SER A 329 12.18 31.60 4.46
C SER A 329 11.31 32.81 4.16
N ASP A 330 11.39 33.84 5.00
CA ASP A 330 10.64 35.11 4.86
C ASP A 330 10.83 35.79 3.49
N ASP A 331 11.94 35.53 2.79
CA ASP A 331 12.22 36.03 1.45
C ASP A 331 11.52 35.22 0.32
N GLY A 332 10.70 34.23 0.69
CA GLY A 332 9.92 33.39 -0.21
C GLY A 332 10.70 32.21 -0.81
N LYS A 333 11.98 32.03 -0.48
CA LYS A 333 12.77 30.89 -0.99
C LYS A 333 12.46 29.62 -0.23
N VAL A 334 12.32 28.52 -0.98
CA VAL A 334 12.22 27.17 -0.42
C VAL A 334 13.62 26.60 -0.20
N HIS A 335 13.85 26.08 0.99
CA HIS A 335 15.05 25.38 1.41
C HIS A 335 14.70 23.93 1.70
N ARG A 336 15.69 23.04 1.57
CA ARG A 336 15.57 21.62 1.88
C ARG A 336 16.78 21.17 2.67
N ASN A 337 16.59 20.30 3.66
CA ASN A 337 17.70 19.68 4.38
C ASN A 337 17.88 18.24 3.90
N VAL A 338 18.74 18.04 2.90
CA VAL A 338 19.02 16.72 2.29
C VAL A 338 19.74 15.76 3.21
N ASP A 339 20.23 16.21 4.37
CA ASP A 339 20.87 15.34 5.36
C ASP A 339 19.87 14.87 6.43
N LEU A 340 18.64 15.40 6.40
CA LEU A 340 17.57 15.07 7.33
C LEU A 340 16.49 14.25 6.64
N ASP A 341 16.10 13.17 7.30
CA ASP A 341 15.03 12.28 6.84
C ASP A 341 13.65 12.80 7.26
N LEU A 342 12.68 12.77 6.35
CA LEU A 342 11.30 13.15 6.63
C LEU A 342 10.67 12.25 7.71
N ASP A 343 10.99 10.96 7.74
CA ASP A 343 10.41 10.03 8.71
C ASP A 343 10.93 10.33 10.13
N ARG A 344 12.18 10.82 10.25
CA ARG A 344 12.72 11.35 11.52
C ARG A 344 11.96 12.59 11.97
N VAL A 345 11.65 13.51 11.05
CA VAL A 345 10.84 14.70 11.35
C VAL A 345 9.43 14.29 11.78
N LEU A 346 8.74 13.44 11.02
CA LEU A 346 7.38 13.03 11.35
C LEU A 346 7.31 12.27 12.68
N HIS A 347 8.33 11.49 13.02
CA HIS A 347 8.43 10.89 14.35
C HIS A 347 8.56 11.94 15.46
N HIS A 348 9.39 12.97 15.25
CA HIS A 348 9.50 14.10 16.18
C HIS A 348 8.16 14.85 16.34
N GLU A 349 7.45 15.13 15.25
CA GLU A 349 6.13 15.78 15.30
C GLU A 349 5.07 14.89 15.96
N GLU A 350 5.14 13.57 15.78
CA GLU A 350 4.26 12.62 16.45
C GLU A 350 4.40 12.69 17.96
N ARG A 351 5.63 12.88 18.47
CA ARG A 351 5.87 13.10 19.90
C ARG A 351 5.22 14.39 20.38
N HIS A 352 5.22 15.46 19.59
CA HIS A 352 4.47 16.66 19.92
C HIS A 352 2.95 16.42 19.93
N SER A 353 2.43 15.65 18.97
CA SER A 353 1.02 15.23 18.98
C SER A 353 0.66 14.47 20.26
N GLN A 354 1.52 13.57 20.74
CA GLN A 354 1.33 12.90 22.03
C GLN A 354 1.28 13.89 23.20
N GLN A 355 2.15 14.90 23.20
CA GLN A 355 2.18 15.91 24.26
C GLN A 355 0.89 16.76 24.26
N TRP A 356 0.36 17.10 23.07
CA TRP A 356 -0.95 17.74 22.92
C TRP A 356 -2.08 16.88 23.51
N ALA A 357 -2.11 15.59 23.17
CA ALA A 357 -3.13 14.66 23.66
C ALA A 357 -3.08 14.50 25.20
N GLN A 358 -1.88 14.44 25.79
CA GLN A 358 -1.70 14.27 27.23
C GLN A 358 -2.05 15.52 28.04
N LYS A 359 -1.74 16.71 27.52
CA LYS A 359 -1.95 17.98 28.25
C LYS A 359 -3.31 18.61 27.95
N GLY A 360 -3.83 18.39 26.75
CA GLY A 360 -4.99 19.08 26.20
C GLY A 360 -4.65 20.49 25.71
N PHE A 361 -5.43 20.99 24.74
CA PHE A 361 -5.17 22.25 24.02
C PHE A 361 -4.78 23.43 24.93
N LEU A 362 -5.63 23.76 25.91
CA LEU A 362 -5.42 24.95 26.76
C LEU A 362 -4.16 24.87 27.61
N LYS A 363 -3.85 23.68 28.15
CA LYS A 363 -2.72 23.49 29.06
C LYS A 363 -1.41 23.41 28.27
N PHE A 364 -1.43 22.79 27.10
CA PHE A 364 -0.25 22.78 26.22
C PHE A 364 0.09 24.21 25.78
N VAL A 365 -0.88 25.00 25.31
CA VAL A 365 -0.65 26.42 24.96
C VAL A 365 -0.12 27.21 26.17
N GLN A 366 -0.67 27.01 27.36
CA GLN A 366 -0.15 27.70 28.54
C GLN A 366 1.30 27.33 28.86
N GLU A 367 1.64 26.04 28.85
CA GLU A 367 2.97 25.55 29.24
C GLU A 367 4.03 25.77 28.15
N TYR A 368 3.69 25.59 26.88
CA TYR A 368 4.61 25.76 25.75
C TYR A 368 5.03 27.22 25.53
N PHE A 369 4.12 28.17 25.76
CA PHE A 369 4.39 29.61 25.62
C PHE A 369 4.87 30.28 26.91
N THR A 370 5.01 29.55 28.01
CA THR A 370 5.59 30.09 29.24
C THR A 370 7.12 30.07 29.13
N PRO A 371 7.82 31.22 29.26
CA PRO A 371 9.28 31.24 29.20
C PRO A 371 9.89 30.39 30.34
N THR A 372 10.57 29.31 29.99
CA THR A 372 11.13 28.36 30.97
C THR A 372 12.53 28.74 31.46
N GLY A 373 13.18 29.73 30.85
CA GLY A 373 14.55 30.16 31.19
C GLY A 373 15.64 29.13 30.88
N ALA A 374 15.27 27.99 30.27
CA ALA A 374 16.19 26.95 29.82
C ALA A 374 16.75 27.27 28.41
N GLU A 375 17.97 26.79 28.11
CA GLU A 375 18.58 26.98 26.78
C GLU A 375 17.78 26.28 25.66
N HIS A 376 17.12 25.16 25.95
CA HIS A 376 16.21 24.44 25.05
C HIS A 376 14.85 24.23 25.74
N ASN A 377 13.76 24.36 24.98
CA ASN A 377 12.41 24.17 25.50
C ASN A 377 12.22 22.68 25.92
N PRO A 378 11.80 22.35 27.15
CA PRO A 378 11.60 20.98 27.61
C PRO A 378 10.68 20.12 26.73
N PHE A 379 9.77 20.75 25.98
CA PHE A 379 8.91 20.05 25.03
C PHE A 379 9.70 19.46 23.85
N GLU A 380 10.63 20.24 23.29
CA GLU A 380 11.53 19.84 22.21
C GLU A 380 12.45 18.71 22.65
N THR A 381 13.11 18.86 23.80
CA THR A 381 14.03 17.83 24.33
C THR A 381 13.31 16.50 24.58
N ASN A 382 12.07 16.54 25.07
CA ASN A 382 11.26 15.33 25.26
C ASN A 382 10.75 14.72 23.94
N ALA A 383 10.69 15.52 22.87
CA ALA A 383 10.38 15.07 21.51
C ALA A 383 11.62 14.56 20.74
N GLY A 384 12.78 14.45 21.40
CA GLY A 384 14.00 13.87 20.82
C GLY A 384 15.06 14.89 20.43
N ALA A 385 14.79 16.18 20.58
CA ALA A 385 15.73 17.23 20.22
C ALA A 385 16.87 17.39 21.25
N GLY A 386 17.90 16.54 21.19
CA GLY A 386 19.23 16.96 21.66
C GLY A 386 19.78 18.14 20.82
N ASP A 387 19.26 18.28 19.59
CA ASP A 387 19.69 19.21 18.53
C ASP A 387 18.56 20.09 17.96
N GLY A 388 17.30 19.82 18.27
CA GLY A 388 16.14 20.52 17.71
C GLY A 388 15.26 19.67 16.79
N GLY A 389 15.59 18.39 16.52
CA GLY A 389 14.84 17.52 15.59
C GLY A 389 15.06 17.85 14.11
N TYR A 390 15.85 18.87 13.81
CA TYR A 390 16.01 19.44 12.46
C TYR A 390 17.48 19.59 12.01
N HIS A 391 18.42 18.95 12.69
CA HIS A 391 19.87 19.08 12.45
C HIS A 391 20.55 17.74 12.18
#